data_AF-A0A958SZE6-F1
#
_entry.id   AF-A0A958SZE6-F1
#
_cell.length_a   1.000
_cell.length_b   1.000
_cell.length_c   1.000
_cell.angle_alpha   90.00
_cell.angle_beta   90.00
_cell.angle_gamma   90.00
#
_symmetry.space_group_name_H-M   'P 1'
#
loop_
_entity.id
_entity.type
_entity.pdbx_description
1 polymer ?
#
loop_
_entity_poly.entity_id
_entity_poly.type
_entity_poly.pdbx_seq_one_letter_code
_entity_poly.pdbx_strand_id
1 'polypeptide(L)' 'ISENMHVNMKSISFESDSGIFSGKINVIVKNNNMLNKLIDNLKKINGIDKVKRV' A
#
# COMPACT_ATOMS: atom_id res chain seq x y z
N ILE A 1 9.81 0.60 -3.03
CA ILE A 1 8.74 1.61 -2.83
C ILE A 1 9.03 2.50 -1.60
N SER A 2 9.40 1.95 -0.43
CA SER A 2 9.68 2.75 0.79
C SER A 2 10.81 3.78 0.64
N GLU A 3 12.00 3.34 0.20
CA GLU A 3 13.19 4.21 0.09
C GLU A 3 12.98 5.38 -0.87
N ASN A 4 12.43 5.09 -2.06
CA ASN A 4 12.19 6.12 -3.08
C ASN A 4 11.13 7.15 -2.70
N MET A 5 10.27 6.85 -1.71
CA MET A 5 9.23 7.79 -1.28
C MET A 5 9.44 8.35 0.13
N HIS A 6 10.51 7.98 0.83
CA HIS A 6 10.74 8.37 2.23
C HIS A 6 9.55 8.06 3.15
N VAL A 7 8.85 6.94 2.88
CA VAL A 7 7.72 6.47 3.69
C VAL A 7 8.22 5.48 4.74
N ASN A 8 7.72 5.61 5.97
CA ASN A 8 8.02 4.66 7.04
C ASN A 8 6.92 3.58 7.09
N MET A 9 7.22 2.39 6.57
CA MET A 9 6.33 1.23 6.68
C MET A 9 6.48 0.61 8.07
N LYS A 10 5.40 0.58 8.84
CA LYS A 10 5.35 0.04 10.21
C LYS A 10 5.08 -1.45 10.24
N SER A 11 4.13 -1.91 9.44
CA SER A 11 3.88 -3.34 9.28
C SER A 11 3.15 -3.61 7.98
N ILE A 12 3.33 -4.83 7.51
CA ILE A 12 2.73 -5.36 6.30
C ILE A 12 2.25 -6.75 6.65
N SER A 13 0.96 -7.01 6.44
CA SER A 13 0.37 -8.33 6.58
C SER A 13 -0.38 -8.68 5.30
N PHE A 14 -0.24 -9.92 4.85
CA PHE A 14 -0.96 -10.45 3.70
C PHE A 14 -1.54 -11.80 4.06
N GLU A 15 -2.78 -12.00 3.62
CA GLU A 15 -3.50 -13.24 3.69
C GLU A 15 -3.91 -13.62 2.28
N SER A 16 -3.97 -14.92 2.02
CA SER A 16 -4.41 -15.45 0.75
C SER A 16 -5.55 -16.41 1.01
N ASP A 17 -6.65 -16.23 0.30
CA ASP A 17 -7.75 -17.18 0.27
C ASP A 17 -8.06 -17.50 -1.18
N SER A 18 -7.92 -18.78 -1.54
CA SER A 18 -8.35 -19.31 -2.83
C SER A 18 -7.79 -18.55 -4.04
N GLY A 19 -6.53 -18.09 -3.96
CA GLY A 19 -5.84 -17.34 -5.01
C GLY A 19 -6.08 -15.83 -5.00
N ILE A 20 -6.92 -15.32 -4.09
CA ILE A 20 -7.10 -13.88 -3.86
C ILE A 20 -6.21 -13.46 -2.69
N PHE A 21 -5.36 -12.46 -2.94
CA PHE A 21 -4.49 -11.89 -1.91
C PHE A 21 -5.11 -10.62 -1.34
N SER A 22 -5.27 -10.57 -0.03
CA SER A 22 -5.70 -9.38 0.71
C SER A 22 -4.59 -8.96 1.67
N GLY A 23 -4.30 -7.66 1.73
CA GLY A 23 -3.22 -7.15 2.55
C GLY A 23 -3.57 -5.90 3.32
N LYS A 24 -2.96 -5.73 4.49
CA LYS A 24 -3.00 -4.50 5.26
C LYS A 24 -1.59 -3.96 5.43
N ILE A 25 -1.41 -2.69 5.06
CA ILE A 25 -0.13 -1.99 5.16
C ILE A 25 -0.36 -0.82 6.12
N ASN A 26 0.38 -0.82 7.23
CA ASN A 26 0.41 0.30 8.16
C ASN A 26 1.62 1.16 7.83
N VAL A 27 1.38 2.43 7.49
CA VAL A 27 2.43 3.38 7.09
C VAL A 27 2.31 4.68 7.86
N ILE A 28 3.45 5.31 8.15
CA ILE A 28 3.51 6.68 8.63
C ILE A 28 4.03 7.56 7.50
N VAL A 29 3.24 8.57 7.17
CA VAL A 29 3.55 9.58 6.15
C VAL A 29 3.51 10.97 6.76
N LYS A 30 4.28 11.89 6.20
CA LYS A 30 4.34 13.28 6.68
C LYS A 30 3.15 14.14 6.22
N ASN A 31 2.50 13.78 5.11
CA ASN A 31 1.37 14.53 4.57
C ASN A 31 0.47 13.65 3.67
N ASN A 32 -0.72 14.17 3.34
CA ASN A 32 -1.70 13.48 2.51
C ASN A 32 -1.26 13.31 1.04
N ASN A 33 -0.41 14.19 0.50
CA ASN A 33 0.10 14.05 -0.87
C ASN A 33 0.98 12.81 -1.03
N MET A 34 1.83 12.50 -0.04
CA MET A 34 2.61 11.26 0.00
C MET A 34 1.72 10.02 0.07
N LEU A 35 0.65 10.07 0.87
CA LEU A 35 -0.32 8.98 0.95
C LEU A 35 -0.99 8.72 -0.40
N ASN A 36 -1.47 9.78 -1.07
CA ASN A 36 -2.13 9.65 -2.37
C ASN A 36 -1.17 9.08 -3.42
N LYS A 37 0.08 9.58 -3.47
CA LYS A 37 1.12 9.01 -4.34
C LYS A 37 1.39 7.53 -4.06
N LEU A 38 1.39 7.12 -2.78
CA LEU A 38 1.54 5.72 -2.40
C LEU A 38 0.40 4.87 -2.96
N ILE A 39 -0.84 5.31 -2.74
CA ILE A 39 -2.05 4.64 -3.21
C ILE A 39 -2.03 4.53 -4.75
N ASP A 40 -1.68 5.61 -5.46
CA ASP A 40 -1.62 5.63 -6.91
C ASP A 40 -0.53 4.70 -7.45
N ASN A 41 0.62 4.64 -6.79
CA ASN A 41 1.69 3.72 -7.17
C ASN A 41 1.30 2.25 -6.93
N LEU A 42 0.57 1.96 -5.85
CA LEU A 42 0.03 0.62 -5.60
C LEU A 42 -0.99 0.23 -6.68
N LYS A 43 -1.92 1.13 -7.03
CA LYS A 43 -2.93 0.86 -8.08
C LYS A 43 -2.34 0.59 -9.47
N LYS A 44 -1.11 1.02 -9.74
CA LYS A 44 -0.42 0.77 -11.03
C LYS A 44 0.21 -0.62 -11.11
N ILE A 45 0.27 -1.36 -10.01
CA ILE A 45 0.83 -2.71 -9.99
C ILE A 45 -0.18 -3.66 -10.63
N ASN A 46 0.23 -4.36 -11.69
CA ASN A 46 -0.59 -5.38 -12.34
C ASN A 46 -1.03 -6.45 -11.33
N GLY A 47 -2.33 -6.72 -11.29
CA GLY A 47 -2.93 -7.68 -10.35
C GLY A 47 -3.49 -7.05 -9.07
N ILE A 48 -3.29 -5.75 -8.84
CA ILE A 48 -4.01 -5.03 -7.77
C ILE A 48 -5.36 -4.56 -8.30
N ASP A 49 -6.43 -5.18 -7.82
CA ASP A 49 -7.80 -4.81 -8.18
C ASP A 49 -8.28 -3.57 -7.40
N LYS A 50 -7.98 -3.50 -6.09
CA LYS A 50 -8.50 -2.43 -5.23
C LYS A 50 -7.53 -2.02 -4.13
N VAL A 51 -7.45 -0.72 -3.89
CA VAL A 51 -6.72 -0.11 -2.76
C VAL A 51 -7.66 0.82 -2.01
N LYS A 52 -7.87 0.58 -0.72
CA LYS A 52 -8.72 1.40 0.15
C LYS A 52 -7.94 1.84 1.38
N ARG A 53 -8.09 3.11 1.75
CA ARG A 53 -7.67 3.64 3.06
C ARG A 53 -8.74 3.32 4.11
N VAL A 54 -8.30 2.80 5.26
CA VAL A 54 -9.13 2.51 6.44
C VAL A 54 -8.77 3.44 7.58
#